data_AF-A0A7S2AHV7-F1
#
_entry.id   AF-A0A7S2AHV7-F1
#
_cell.length_a   1.000
_cell.length_b   1.000
_cell.length_c   1.000
_cell.angle_alpha   90.00
_cell.angle_beta   90.00
_cell.angle_gamma   90.00
#
_symmetry.space_group_name_H-M   'P 1'
#
loop_
_entity.id
_entity.type
_entity.pdbx_description
1 polymer ?
#
loop_
_entity_poly.entity_id
_entity_poly.type
_entity_poly.pdbx_seq_one_letter_code
_entity_poly.pdbx_strand_id
1 'polypeptide(L)'
;GRADADLRGQLLSLGFAPPACGAPRAEILAQLRQALIWNQAPLAALQQACRERALQCRASQARSDLLQLLARASWEARGIPASRLLNQRAAQEALERIDALEVSG
;
A
#
# COMPACT_ATOMS: atom_id res chain seq x y z
N GLY A 1 18.11 6.86 3.32
CA GLY A 1 18.85 6.74 4.59
C GLY A 1 18.14 5.79 5.54
N ARG A 2 18.69 5.51 6.74
CA ARG A 2 18.11 4.56 7.72
C ARG A 2 16.67 4.94 8.12
N ALA A 3 16.37 6.24 8.22
CA ALA A 3 15.03 6.73 8.54
C ALA A 3 14.00 6.45 7.43
N ASP A 4 14.39 6.53 6.15
CA ASP A 4 13.47 6.28 5.04
C ASP A 4 13.14 4.78 4.93
N ALA A 5 14.12 3.92 5.23
CA ALA A 5 13.91 2.47 5.29
C ALA A 5 12.91 2.08 6.40
N ASP A 6 12.99 2.74 7.56
CA ASP A 6 12.03 2.56 8.65
C ASP A 6 10.60 2.95 8.23
N LEU A 7 10.43 4.12 7.58
CA LEU A 7 9.13 4.57 7.08
C LEU A 7 8.52 3.60 6.04
N ARG A 8 9.34 3.04 5.15
CA ARG A 8 8.90 2.01 4.21
C ARG A 8 8.51 0.72 4.93
N GLY A 9 9.26 0.32 5.94
CA GLY A 9 8.94 -0.84 6.80
C GLY A 9 7.61 -0.67 7.56
N GLN A 10 7.29 0.54 8.00
CA GLN A 10 5.99 0.83 8.62
C GLN A 10 4.84 0.69 7.61
N LEU A 11 4.99 1.19 6.38
CA LEU A 11 3.99 1.00 5.31
C LEU A 11 3.73 -0.48 5.04
N LEU A 12 4.79 -1.27 4.92
CA LEU A 12 4.70 -2.72 4.78
C LEU A 12 3.99 -3.36 5.97
N SER A 13 4.29 -2.94 7.19
CA SER A 13 3.64 -3.49 8.40
C SER A 13 2.14 -3.19 8.45
N LEU A 14 1.69 -2.11 7.80
CA LEU A 14 0.28 -1.77 7.62
C LEU A 14 -0.36 -2.44 6.39
N GLY A 15 0.42 -3.16 5.59
CA GLY A 15 -0.01 -3.90 4.40
C GLY A 15 0.05 -3.14 3.08
N PHE A 16 0.53 -1.90 3.10
CA PHE A 16 0.57 -1.02 1.94
C PHE A 16 1.90 -1.13 1.20
N ALA A 17 1.86 -0.92 -0.12
CA ALA A 17 3.05 -0.90 -0.94
C ALA A 17 3.90 0.32 -0.59
N PRO A 18 5.20 0.16 -0.31
CA PRO A 18 6.09 1.29 -0.15
C PRO A 18 6.41 1.91 -1.53
N PRO A 19 6.75 3.21 -1.58
CA PRO A 19 7.31 3.82 -2.78
C PRO A 19 8.61 3.14 -3.24
N ALA A 20 9.01 3.43 -4.48
CA ALA A 20 10.27 2.95 -5.06
C ALA A 20 11.49 3.28 -4.19
N CYS A 21 12.53 2.46 -4.29
CA CYS A 21 13.83 2.81 -3.74
C CYS A 21 14.32 4.15 -4.32
N GLY A 22 14.64 5.10 -3.44
CA GLY A 22 15.05 6.45 -3.85
C GLY A 22 13.92 7.47 -3.97
N ALA A 23 12.66 7.08 -3.73
CA ALA A 23 11.55 8.03 -3.65
C ALA A 23 11.81 9.13 -2.60
N PRO A 24 11.39 10.38 -2.87
CA PRO A 24 11.59 11.46 -1.92
C PRO A 24 10.86 11.18 -0.61
N ARG A 25 11.49 11.52 0.51
CA ARG A 25 10.92 11.30 1.85
C ARG A 25 9.50 11.84 2.00
N ALA A 26 9.18 12.95 1.33
CA ALA A 26 7.84 13.54 1.32
C ALA A 26 6.77 12.59 0.75
N GLU A 27 7.10 11.82 -0.29
CA GLU A 27 6.20 10.84 -0.89
C GLU A 27 5.97 9.64 0.04
N ILE A 28 7.04 9.12 0.66
CA ILE A 28 6.96 8.05 1.66
C ILE A 28 6.07 8.47 2.83
N LEU A 29 6.24 9.69 3.32
CA LEU A 29 5.41 10.23 4.39
C LEU A 29 3.96 10.47 3.97
N ALA A 30 3.71 10.91 2.74
CA ALA A 30 2.35 11.11 2.24
C ALA A 30 1.59 9.77 2.21
N GLN A 31 2.20 8.72 1.69
CA GLN A 31 1.61 7.38 1.68
C GLN A 31 1.43 6.82 3.09
N LEU A 32 2.43 6.95 3.97
CA LEU A 32 2.33 6.49 5.35
C LEU A 32 1.21 7.20 6.11
N ARG A 33 1.11 8.53 5.98
CA ARG A 33 0.04 9.32 6.59
C ARG A 33 -1.33 8.83 6.12
N GLN A 34 -1.49 8.57 4.83
CA GLN A 34 -2.75 8.08 4.28
C GLN A 34 -3.10 6.68 4.80
N ALA A 35 -2.13 5.77 4.84
CA ALA A 35 -2.31 4.43 5.41
C ALA A 35 -2.72 4.49 6.89
N LEU A 36 -2.08 5.35 7.69
CA LEU A 36 -2.42 5.56 9.10
C LEU A 36 -3.81 6.16 9.28
N ILE A 37 -4.19 7.15 8.46
CA ILE A 37 -5.53 7.74 8.47
C ILE A 37 -6.58 6.64 8.23
N TRP A 38 -6.40 5.82 7.19
CA TRP A 38 -7.31 4.71 6.94
C TRP A 38 -7.35 3.70 8.09
N ASN A 39 -6.20 3.40 8.69
CA ASN A 39 -6.14 2.51 9.85
C ASN A 39 -6.79 3.06 11.13
N GLN A 40 -7.17 4.34 11.15
CA GLN A 40 -7.94 4.94 12.25
C GLN A 40 -9.34 5.41 11.81
N ALA A 41 -9.62 5.40 10.50
CA ALA A 41 -10.85 5.91 9.95
C ALA A 41 -12.06 5.01 10.28
N PRO A 42 -13.24 5.61 10.49
CA PRO A 42 -14.48 4.86 10.64
C PRO A 42 -14.86 4.17 9.31
N LEU A 43 -15.73 3.16 9.40
CA LEU A 43 -16.13 2.34 8.24
C LEU A 43 -16.65 3.19 7.06
N ALA A 44 -17.49 4.19 7.33
CA ALA A 44 -18.03 5.07 6.29
C ALA A 44 -16.93 5.82 5.52
N ALA A 45 -15.90 6.31 6.21
CA ALA A 45 -14.77 6.99 5.59
C ALA A 45 -13.90 6.03 4.77
N LEU A 46 -13.75 4.77 5.22
CA LEU A 46 -13.06 3.73 4.42
C LEU A 46 -13.83 3.37 3.16
N GLN A 47 -15.16 3.22 3.24
CA GLN A 47 -16.01 3.00 2.07
C GLN A 47 -15.89 4.16 1.08
N GLN A 48 -15.88 5.40 1.59
CA GLN A 48 -15.69 6.58 0.76
C GLN A 48 -14.32 6.59 0.08
N ALA A 49 -13.24 6.29 0.82
CA ALA A 49 -11.89 6.19 0.25
C ALA A 49 -11.79 5.12 -0.84
N CYS A 50 -12.49 3.99 -0.70
CA CYS A 50 -12.60 2.98 -1.73
C CYS A 50 -13.33 3.50 -2.98
N ARG A 51 -14.47 4.19 -2.80
CA ARG A 51 -15.25 4.77 -3.91
C ARG A 51 -14.49 5.84 -4.69
N GLU A 52 -13.79 6.73 -3.99
CA GLU A 52 -12.92 7.76 -4.60
C GLU A 52 -11.82 7.17 -5.47
N ARG A 53 -11.42 5.93 -5.17
CA ARG A 53 -10.42 5.16 -5.93
C ARG A 53 -11.05 4.21 -6.95
N ALA A 54 -12.35 4.34 -7.21
CA ALA A 54 -13.12 3.45 -8.07
C ALA A 54 -12.99 1.96 -7.71
N LEU A 55 -12.71 1.65 -6.43
CA LEU A 55 -12.63 0.27 -5.94
C LEU A 55 -14.05 -0.26 -5.70
N GLN A 56 -14.29 -1.48 -6.14
CA GLN A 56 -15.57 -2.16 -5.94
C GLN A 56 -15.72 -2.57 -4.47
N CYS A 57 -16.30 -1.69 -3.65
CA CYS A 57 -16.65 -1.97 -2.27
C CYS A 57 -18.18 -2.12 -2.08
N ARG A 58 -18.59 -3.11 -1.29
CA ARG A 58 -19.99 -3.33 -0.90
C ARG A 58 -20.28 -2.65 0.44
N ALA A 59 -21.51 -2.20 0.65
CA ALA A 59 -21.91 -1.54 1.90
C ALA A 59 -21.80 -2.45 3.14
N SER A 60 -21.90 -3.77 2.97
CA SER A 60 -21.82 -4.77 4.04
C SER A 60 -20.41 -5.31 4.31
N GLN A 61 -19.38 -4.82 3.61
CA GLN A 61 -18.01 -5.29 3.85
C GLN A 61 -17.50 -4.92 5.23
N ALA A 62 -16.75 -5.84 5.83
CA ALA A 62 -16.08 -5.57 7.09
C ALA A 62 -14.97 -4.54 6.87
N ARG A 63 -14.60 -3.85 7.94
CA ARG A 63 -13.51 -2.87 7.95
C ARG A 63 -12.20 -3.45 7.43
N SER A 64 -11.88 -4.68 7.83
CA SER A 64 -10.67 -5.40 7.40
C SER A 64 -10.63 -5.60 5.89
N ASP A 65 -11.76 -5.93 5.26
CA ASP A 65 -11.84 -6.15 3.81
C ASP A 65 -11.60 -4.86 3.04
N LEU A 66 -12.13 -3.73 3.53
CA LEU A 66 -11.91 -2.42 2.92
C LEU A 66 -10.45 -1.98 3.03
N LEU A 67 -9.82 -2.21 4.19
CA LEU A 67 -8.38 -1.94 4.35
C LEU A 67 -7.54 -2.82 3.42
N GLN A 68 -7.88 -4.10 3.27
CA GLN A 68 -7.21 -4.98 2.32
C GLN A 68 -7.40 -4.54 0.86
N LEU A 69 -8.58 -4.03 0.50
CA LEU A 69 -8.83 -3.46 -0.83
C LEU A 69 -7.96 -2.23 -1.09
N LEU A 70 -7.86 -1.31 -0.12
CA LEU A 70 -7.01 -0.12 -0.23
C LEU A 70 -5.52 -0.50 -0.30
N ALA A 71 -5.10 -1.45 0.53
CA ALA A 71 -3.75 -2.01 0.50
C ALA A 71 -3.44 -2.61 -0.87
N ARG A 72 -4.30 -3.50 -1.38
CA ARG A 72 -4.17 -4.09 -2.72
C ARG A 72 -4.07 -3.03 -3.80
N ALA A 73 -4.93 -2.01 -3.78
CA ALA A 73 -4.88 -0.92 -4.74
C ALA A 73 -3.52 -0.17 -4.73
N SER A 74 -2.88 -0.03 -3.56
CA SER A 74 -1.54 0.56 -3.46
C SER A 74 -0.46 -0.28 -4.16
N TRP A 75 -0.56 -1.62 -4.09
CA TRP A 75 0.34 -2.53 -4.80
C TRP A 75 0.11 -2.50 -6.32
N GLU A 76 -1.15 -2.49 -6.75
CA GLU A 76 -1.51 -2.40 -8.17
C GLU A 76 -0.99 -1.08 -8.78
N ALA A 77 -1.04 0.03 -8.03
CA ALA A 77 -0.47 1.31 -8.45
C ALA A 77 1.07 1.29 -8.59
N ARG A 78 1.75 0.35 -7.89
CA ARG A 78 3.18 0.07 -8.08
C ARG A 78 3.45 -0.93 -9.22
N GLY A 79 2.43 -1.34 -9.97
CA GLY A 79 2.54 -2.32 -11.04
C GLY A 79 2.62 -3.77 -10.54
N ILE A 80 2.36 -4.00 -9.24
CA ILE A 80 2.40 -5.33 -8.64
C ILE A 80 0.97 -5.84 -8.54
N PRO A 81 0.60 -6.90 -9.28
CA PRO A 81 -0.75 -7.43 -9.26
C PRO A 81 -0.99 -8.23 -7.98
N ALA A 82 -1.12 -7.55 -6.82
CA ALA A 82 -1.42 -8.16 -5.52
C ALA A 82 -2.68 -9.02 -5.56
N SER A 83 -3.57 -8.69 -6.48
CA SER A 83 -4.66 -9.50 -7.02
C SER A 83 -4.37 -10.97 -7.33
N ARG A 84 -3.19 -11.23 -7.85
CA ARG A 84 -2.72 -12.55 -8.29
C ARG A 84 -1.75 -13.18 -7.30
N LEU A 85 -1.46 -12.49 -6.19
CA LEU A 85 -0.48 -12.92 -5.20
C LEU A 85 -1.20 -13.51 -3.98
N LEU A 86 -0.63 -14.60 -3.48
CA LEU A 86 -1.19 -15.37 -2.36
C LEU A 86 -1.19 -14.59 -1.04
N ASN A 87 -0.21 -13.71 -0.85
CA ASN A 87 -0.04 -12.94 0.37
C ASN A 87 0.85 -11.71 0.12
N GLN A 88 0.89 -10.85 1.13
CA GLN A 88 1.70 -9.63 1.11
C GLN A 88 3.21 -9.89 0.97
N ARG A 89 3.71 -11.01 1.52
CA ARG A 89 5.14 -11.35 1.43
C ARG A 89 5.56 -11.60 -0.02
N ALA A 90 4.73 -12.30 -0.79
CA ALA A 90 4.96 -12.48 -2.22
C ALA A 90 4.96 -11.14 -2.99
N ALA A 91 4.12 -10.18 -2.58
CA ALA A 91 4.13 -8.83 -3.16
C ALA A 91 5.40 -8.07 -2.84
N GLN A 92 5.89 -8.17 -1.59
CA GLN A 92 7.13 -7.57 -1.17
C GLN A 92 8.33 -8.18 -1.92
N GLU A 93 8.42 -9.51 -2.01
CA GLU A 93 9.51 -10.19 -2.72
C GLU A 93 9.55 -9.81 -4.21
N ALA A 94 8.38 -9.66 -4.85
CA ALA A 94 8.29 -9.15 -6.21
C ALA A 94 8.80 -7.71 -6.33
N LEU A 95 8.42 -6.84 -5.40
CA LEU A 95 8.87 -5.44 -5.36
C LEU A 95 10.39 -5.33 -5.18
N GLU A 96 10.96 -6.09 -4.23
CA GLU A 96 12.40 -6.08 -3.96
C GLU A 96 13.22 -6.50 -5.19
N ARG A 97 12.72 -7.48 -5.95
CA ARG A 97 13.36 -7.91 -7.21
C ARG A 97 13.25 -6.85 -8.31
N ILE A 98 12.13 -6.14 -8.40
CA ILE A 98 11.94 -5.06 -9.39
C ILE A 98 12.85 -3.88 -9.05
N ASP A 99 12.82 -3.40 -7.79
CA ASP A 99 13.68 -2.30 -7.33
C ASP A 99 15.17 -2.61 -7.58
N ALA A 100 15.62 -3.86 -7.39
CA ALA A 100 17.00 -4.27 -7.64
C ALA A 100 17.40 -4.18 -9.14
N LEU A 101 16.45 -4.42 -10.04
CA LEU A 101 16.66 -4.31 -11.49
C LEU A 101 16.68 -2.85 -11.95
N GLU A 102 15.82 -2.00 -11.38
CA GLU A 102 15.78 -0.56 -11.69
C GLU A 102 17.02 0.20 -11.20
N VAL A 103 17.69 -0.28 -10.16
CA VAL A 103 18.95 0.31 -9.65
C VAL A 103 20.18 -0.14 -10.48
N SER A 104 20.07 -1.23 -11.23
CA SER A 104 21.19 -1.81 -12.00
C SER A 104 21.20 -1.42 -13.48
N GLY A 105 20.22 -0.64 -13.95
CA GLY A 105 20.13 -0.09 -15.31
C GLY A 105 20.34 1.41 -15.33
#